data_AF-A0A0P0L3H2-F1
#
_entry.id   AF-A0A0P0L3H2-F1
#
_cell.length_a   1.000
_cell.length_b   1.000
_cell.length_c   1.000
_cell.angle_alpha   90.00
_cell.angle_beta   90.00
_cell.angle_gamma   90.00
#
_symmetry.space_group_name_H-M   'P 1'
#
loop_
_entity.id
_entity.type
_entity.pdbx_description
1 polymer ?
#
loop_
_entity_poly.entity_id
_entity_poly.type
_entity_poly.pdbx_seq_one_letter_code
_entity_poly.pdbx_strand_id
1 'polypeptide(L)'
;MDNHYRLKVNFVPVDHCIELRKADGKMDNRCDGCLFYEDTIIFVELKQRKSKGSQWIKDGEQQLRSTIGYFEQQEEARNFPIKKACIANSERPLFRTGQAVRMERFFLETNYILRIENRINIE
;
A
#
# COMPACT_ATOMS: atom_id res chain seq x y z
N MET A 1 -4.64 -2.74 -20.65
CA MET A 1 -3.41 -2.58 -19.85
C MET A 1 -2.28 -2.50 -20.85
N ASP A 2 -1.64 -1.35 -21.00
CA ASP A 2 -0.52 -1.20 -21.92
C ASP A 2 0.78 -1.44 -21.16
N ASN A 3 1.36 -2.63 -21.33
CA ASN A 3 2.68 -2.96 -20.80
C ASN A 3 3.75 -2.60 -21.84
N HIS A 4 3.91 -1.31 -22.14
CA HIS A 4 4.82 -0.83 -23.18
C HIS A 4 6.26 -1.30 -22.94
N TYR A 5 6.65 -1.40 -21.67
CA TYR A 5 7.98 -1.85 -21.21
C TYR A 5 8.14 -3.38 -21.15
N ARG A 6 7.07 -4.16 -21.36
CA ARG A 6 7.04 -5.64 -21.25
C ARG A 6 7.54 -6.16 -19.89
N LEU A 7 7.36 -5.37 -18.83
CA LEU A 7 7.74 -5.76 -17.48
C LEU A 7 6.82 -6.86 -16.96
N LYS A 8 7.39 -7.91 -16.37
CA LYS A 8 6.61 -8.93 -15.67
C LYS A 8 6.20 -8.37 -14.31
N VAL A 9 4.92 -8.03 -14.20
CA VAL A 9 4.31 -7.55 -12.96
C VAL A 9 3.59 -8.72 -12.31
N ASN A 10 3.91 -8.98 -11.05
CA ASN A 10 3.22 -9.99 -10.25
C ASN A 10 2.28 -9.28 -9.29
N PHE A 11 1.08 -9.83 -9.11
CA PHE A 11 0.11 -9.37 -8.14
C PHE A 11 -0.19 -10.47 -7.14
N VAL A 12 -0.23 -10.11 -5.86
CA VAL A 12 -0.56 -11.02 -4.76
C VAL A 12 -1.71 -10.41 -3.96
N PRO A 13 -2.88 -11.07 -3.88
CA PRO A 13 -3.93 -10.67 -2.95
C PRO A 13 -3.49 -10.97 -1.51
N VAL A 14 -3.69 -10.01 -0.61
CA VAL A 14 -3.26 -10.10 0.80
C VAL A 14 -4.49 -10.24 1.71
N ASP A 15 -5.56 -9.48 1.46
CA ASP A 15 -6.77 -9.41 2.28
C ASP A 15 -7.48 -10.76 2.53
N HIS A 16 -7.43 -11.69 1.59
CA HIS A 16 -8.13 -12.98 1.72
C HIS A 16 -7.20 -14.19 1.77
N CYS A 17 -5.93 -14.03 1.43
CA CYS A 17 -5.00 -15.16 1.27
C CYS A 17 -3.94 -15.24 2.36
N ILE A 18 -3.74 -14.19 3.15
CA ILE A 18 -2.67 -14.12 4.15
C ILE A 18 -3.25 -13.81 5.52
N GLU A 19 -3.05 -14.72 6.47
CA GLU A 19 -3.40 -14.50 7.86
C GLU A 19 -2.30 -13.74 8.59
N LEU A 20 -2.52 -12.44 8.82
CA LEU A 20 -1.72 -11.65 9.73
C LEU A 20 -2.41 -11.63 11.09
N ARG A 21 -1.74 -12.11 12.14
CA ARG A 21 -2.29 -12.23 13.50
C ARG A 21 -1.49 -11.44 14.50
N LYS A 22 -2.22 -10.74 15.38
CA LYS A 22 -1.66 -10.05 16.55
C LYS A 22 -1.16 -11.08 17.58
N ALA A 23 -0.42 -10.60 18.57
CA ALA A 23 0.05 -11.43 19.69
C ALA A 23 -1.09 -12.10 20.48
N ASP A 24 -2.29 -11.51 20.49
CA ASP A 24 -3.49 -12.08 21.13
C ASP A 24 -4.22 -13.11 20.25
N GLY A 25 -3.65 -13.47 19.09
CA GLY A 25 -4.20 -14.45 18.16
C GLY A 25 -5.32 -13.93 17.26
N LYS A 26 -5.80 -12.70 17.45
CA LYS A 26 -6.82 -12.09 16.59
C LYS A 26 -6.22 -11.68 15.25
N MET A 27 -7.06 -11.66 14.21
CA MET A 27 -6.69 -11.13 12.91
C MET A 27 -6.28 -9.66 13.04
N ASP A 28 -5.13 -9.31 12.47
CA ASP A 28 -4.68 -7.94 12.31
C ASP A 28 -5.23 -7.32 11.01
N ASN A 29 -5.15 -6.00 10.96
CA ASN A 29 -5.43 -5.23 9.76
C ASN A 29 -4.41 -5.58 8.67
N ARG A 30 -4.86 -5.60 7.42
CA ARG A 30 -4.01 -5.85 6.26
C ARG A 30 -4.53 -5.08 5.06
N CYS A 31 -3.65 -4.79 4.12
CA CYS A 31 -4.05 -4.16 2.86
C CYS A 31 -4.64 -5.19 1.90
N ASP A 32 -5.22 -4.71 0.80
CA ASP A 32 -5.89 -5.58 -0.17
C ASP A 32 -4.92 -6.44 -0.97
N GLY A 33 -3.75 -5.90 -1.34
CA GLY A 33 -2.75 -6.68 -2.06
C GLY A 33 -1.40 -6.00 -2.19
N CYS A 34 -0.48 -6.65 -2.88
CA CYS A 34 0.75 -6.05 -3.34
C CYS A 34 1.04 -6.37 -4.81
N LEU A 35 1.73 -5.45 -5.46
CA LEU A 35 2.33 -5.62 -6.78
C LEU A 35 3.84 -5.64 -6.60
N PHE A 36 4.53 -6.46 -7.39
CA PHE A 36 5.98 -6.38 -7.46
C PHE A 36 6.49 -6.70 -8.86
N TYR A 37 7.56 -6.01 -9.22
CA TYR A 37 8.26 -6.13 -10.49
C TYR A 37 9.72 -5.75 -10.25
N GLU A 38 10.64 -6.47 -10.89
CA GLU A 38 12.08 -6.27 -10.71
C GLU A 38 12.48 -6.13 -9.23
N ASP A 39 12.93 -4.95 -8.83
CA ASP A 39 13.41 -4.57 -7.50
C ASP A 39 12.42 -3.65 -6.75
N THR A 40 11.18 -3.54 -7.28
CA THR A 40 10.11 -2.69 -6.75
C THR A 40 8.96 -3.51 -6.17
N ILE A 41 8.53 -3.13 -4.96
CA ILE A 41 7.27 -3.60 -4.35
C ILE A 41 6.33 -2.43 -4.05
N ILE A 42 5.05 -2.63 -4.33
CA ILE A 42 3.98 -1.67 -4.10
C ILE A 42 2.86 -2.33 -3.30
N PHE A 43 2.66 -1.93 -2.04
CA PHE A 43 1.48 -2.33 -1.27
C PHE A 43 0.27 -1.48 -1.66
N VAL A 44 -0.89 -2.10 -1.80
CA VAL A 44 -2.09 -1.46 -2.34
C VAL A 44 -3.27 -1.66 -1.39
N GLU A 45 -3.86 -0.54 -0.99
CA GLU A 45 -5.16 -0.47 -0.33
C GLU A 45 -6.17 0.19 -1.26
N LEU A 46 -7.23 -0.52 -1.62
CA LEU A 46 -8.35 -0.07 -2.41
C LEU A 46 -9.44 0.51 -1.50
N LYS A 47 -9.93 1.70 -1.83
CA LYS A 47 -11.08 2.31 -1.15
C LYS A 47 -12.18 2.65 -2.15
N GLN A 48 -13.40 2.27 -1.81
CA GLN A 48 -14.62 2.72 -2.47
C GLN A 48 -15.25 3.81 -1.60
N ARG A 49 -15.50 4.99 -2.16
CA ARG A 49 -15.92 6.16 -1.38
C ARG A 49 -17.33 5.96 -0.83
N LYS A 50 -17.50 6.16 0.49
CA LYS A 50 -18.81 6.48 1.12
C LYS A 50 -18.71 7.49 2.28
N SER A 51 -17.55 7.71 2.90
CA SER A 51 -17.42 8.59 4.07
C SER A 51 -16.88 9.99 3.75
N LYS A 52 -17.49 11.02 4.34
CA LYS A 52 -16.98 12.40 4.34
C LYS A 52 -15.74 12.48 5.24
N GLY A 53 -14.62 13.02 4.76
CA GLY A 53 -13.44 13.32 5.59
C GLY A 53 -12.15 12.63 5.14
N SER A 54 -11.12 12.68 6.00
CA SER A 54 -9.81 12.03 5.80
C SER A 54 -9.69 10.67 6.50
N GLN A 55 -10.75 10.19 7.14
CA GLN A 55 -10.73 8.94 7.93
C GLN A 55 -10.36 7.72 7.07
N TRP A 56 -10.90 7.62 5.84
CA TRP A 56 -10.57 6.54 4.92
C TRP A 56 -9.06 6.46 4.58
N ILE A 57 -8.36 7.60 4.60
CA ILE A 57 -6.91 7.65 4.39
C ILE A 57 -6.19 7.15 5.64
N LYS A 58 -6.68 7.51 6.84
CA LYS A 58 -6.15 7.02 8.13
C LYS A 58 -6.28 5.52 8.25
N ASP A 59 -7.45 5.00 7.92
CA ASP A 59 -7.72 3.56 7.95
C ASP A 59 -6.83 2.83 6.93
N GLY A 60 -6.73 3.36 5.71
CA GLY A 60 -5.87 2.79 4.68
C GLY A 60 -4.38 2.80 5.03
N GLU A 61 -3.88 3.87 5.65
CA GLU A 61 -2.50 3.87 6.16
C GLU A 61 -2.28 2.83 7.26
N GLN A 62 -3.25 2.62 8.15
CA GLN A 62 -3.12 1.62 9.20
C GLN A 62 -3.01 0.21 8.63
N GLN A 63 -3.79 -0.10 7.58
CA GLN A 63 -3.73 -1.38 6.87
C GLN A 63 -2.40 -1.58 6.14
N LEU A 64 -1.92 -0.55 5.45
CA LEU A 64 -0.61 -0.57 4.80
C LEU A 64 0.50 -0.76 5.83
N ARG A 65 0.49 -0.01 6.93
CA ARG A 65 1.52 -0.08 7.98
C ARG A 65 1.59 -1.44 8.65
N SER A 66 0.44 -2.05 8.96
CA SER A 66 0.45 -3.39 9.56
C SER A 66 1.07 -4.39 8.57
N THR A 67 0.59 -4.42 7.32
CA THR A 67 1.13 -5.34 6.29
C THR A 67 2.63 -5.14 6.06
N ILE A 68 3.08 -3.89 5.91
CA ILE A 68 4.51 -3.53 5.77
C ILE A 68 5.29 -4.02 6.98
N GLY A 69 4.78 -3.81 8.20
CA GLY A 69 5.43 -4.25 9.42
C GLY A 69 5.68 -5.77 9.48
N TYR A 70 4.76 -6.58 8.95
CA TYR A 70 4.97 -8.03 8.81
C TYR A 70 5.92 -8.37 7.67
N PHE A 71 5.83 -7.67 6.54
CA PHE A 71 6.68 -7.90 5.38
C PHE A 71 8.16 -7.60 5.67
N GLU A 72 8.46 -6.50 6.38
CA GLU A 72 9.84 -6.13 6.75
C GLU A 72 10.52 -7.13 7.71
N GLN A 73 9.76 -8.05 8.31
CA GLN A 73 10.32 -9.15 9.10
C GLN A 73 10.76 -10.35 8.24
N GLN A 74 10.36 -10.39 6.97
CA GLN A 74 10.70 -11.45 6.03
C GLN A 74 12.01 -11.14 5.31
N GLU A 75 12.75 -12.18 4.89
CA GLU A 75 14.02 -12.00 4.17
C GLU A 75 13.81 -11.35 2.79
N GLU A 76 12.66 -11.62 2.17
CA GLU A 76 12.24 -11.11 0.87
C GLU A 76 12.18 -9.58 0.83
N ALA A 77 11.94 -8.91 1.96
CA ALA A 77 11.93 -7.45 2.02
C ALA A 77 13.26 -6.81 1.61
N ARG A 78 14.37 -7.56 1.67
CA ARG A 78 15.69 -7.11 1.24
C ARG A 78 15.86 -7.11 -0.28
N ASN A 79 15.00 -7.84 -1.01
CA ASN A 79 15.06 -7.91 -2.46
C ASN A 79 14.47 -6.67 -3.15
N PHE A 80 13.80 -5.81 -2.39
CA PHE A 80 13.09 -4.65 -2.93
C PHE A 80 13.65 -3.33 -2.38
N PRO A 81 14.71 -2.76 -2.98
CA PRO A 81 15.18 -1.42 -2.64
C PRO A 81 14.14 -0.32 -2.89
N ILE A 82 13.25 -0.50 -3.87
CA ILE A 82 12.21 0.49 -4.21
C ILE A 82 10.90 0.08 -3.55
N LYS A 83 10.50 0.84 -2.52
CA LYS A 83 9.37 0.52 -1.64
C LYS A 83 8.29 1.59 -1.76
N LYS A 84 7.11 1.22 -2.27
CA LYS A 84 5.97 2.12 -2.47
C LYS A 84 4.72 1.60 -1.76
N ALA A 85 3.83 2.50 -1.39
CA ALA A 85 2.54 2.17 -0.83
C ALA A 85 1.47 3.06 -1.47
N CYS A 86 0.34 2.49 -1.84
CA CYS A 86 -0.71 3.18 -2.57
C CYS A 86 -2.05 3.02 -1.85
N ILE A 87 -2.72 4.15 -1.57
CA ILE A 87 -4.13 4.17 -1.20
C ILE A 87 -4.92 4.59 -2.45
N ALA A 88 -5.50 3.61 -3.13
CA ALA A 88 -6.19 3.79 -4.39
C ALA A 88 -7.70 3.95 -4.21
N ASN A 89 -8.19 5.14 -4.49
CA ASN A 89 -9.63 5.44 -4.45
C ASN A 89 -10.26 5.27 -5.84
N SER A 90 -11.24 4.38 -5.94
CA SER A 90 -11.98 4.11 -7.19
C SER A 90 -12.82 5.30 -7.71
N GLU A 91 -13.18 6.28 -6.87
CA GLU A 91 -14.08 7.40 -7.24
C GLU A 91 -13.41 8.79 -7.30
N ARG A 92 -12.19 8.84 -7.86
CA ARG A 92 -11.32 10.03 -7.99
C ARG A 92 -10.77 10.56 -6.65
N PRO A 93 -9.44 10.60 -6.46
CA PRO A 93 -8.84 11.35 -5.37
C PRO A 93 -8.95 12.83 -5.70
N LEU A 94 -9.81 13.55 -4.97
CA LEU A 94 -9.66 15.00 -4.88
C LEU A 94 -8.43 15.22 -3.99
N PHE A 95 -7.30 15.63 -4.57
CA PHE A 95 -6.10 15.96 -3.81
C PHE A 95 -6.46 17.09 -2.84
N ARG A 96 -6.41 16.80 -1.54
CA ARG A 96 -6.73 17.78 -0.48
C ARG A 96 -5.45 18.38 0.08
N THR A 97 -5.53 19.63 0.52
CA THR A 97 -4.48 20.26 1.34
C THR A 97 -4.15 19.41 2.57
N GLY A 98 -2.85 19.29 2.90
CA GLY A 98 -2.35 18.52 4.06
C GLY A 98 -1.86 17.09 3.79
N GLN A 99 -1.96 16.57 2.55
CA GLN A 99 -1.43 15.23 2.23
C GLN A 99 0.11 15.18 2.19
N ALA A 100 0.80 16.28 1.86
CA ALA A 100 2.26 16.30 1.77
C ALA A 100 2.94 15.93 3.10
N VAL A 101 2.55 16.58 4.21
CA VAL A 101 3.06 16.29 5.57
C VAL A 101 2.77 14.85 5.98
N ARG A 102 1.61 14.33 5.58
CA ARG A 102 1.19 12.95 5.84
C ARG A 102 2.08 11.95 5.08
N MET A 103 2.31 12.19 3.79
CA MET A 103 3.19 11.36 2.95
C MET A 103 4.64 11.38 3.45
N GLU A 104 5.14 12.55 3.84
CA GLU A 104 6.47 12.70 4.42
C GLU A 104 6.59 11.93 5.73
N ARG A 105 5.63 12.08 6.65
CA ARG A 105 5.61 11.31 7.90
C ARG A 105 5.54 9.81 7.65
N PHE A 106 4.73 9.37 6.69
CA PHE A 106 4.65 7.95 6.32
C PHE A 106 6.00 7.43 5.83
N PHE A 107 6.68 8.19 4.98
CA PHE A 107 8.00 7.85 4.49
C PHE A 107 9.02 7.78 5.63
N LEU A 108 9.07 8.77 6.53
CA LEU A 108 10.00 8.78 7.66
C LEU A 108 9.81 7.59 8.61
N GLU A 109 8.56 7.14 8.80
CA GLU A 109 8.25 6.06 9.75
C GLU A 109 8.35 4.66 9.13
N THR A 110 8.23 4.51 7.80
CA THR A 110 8.16 3.19 7.14
C THR A 110 9.28 2.97 6.13
N ASN A 111 9.90 4.03 5.61
CA ASN A 111 10.75 4.05 4.43
C ASN A 111 10.02 3.70 3.11
N TYR A 112 8.69 3.79 3.08
CA TYR A 112 7.87 3.58 1.88
C TYR A 112 7.34 4.90 1.33
N ILE A 113 7.41 5.08 0.02
CA ILE A 113 6.82 6.24 -0.66
C ILE A 113 5.31 6.04 -0.74
N LEU A 114 4.55 6.84 0.01
CA LEU A 114 3.09 6.83 -0.03
C LEU A 114 2.55 7.62 -1.23
N ARG A 115 1.62 7.02 -1.98
CA ARG A 115 0.83 7.66 -3.04
C ARG A 115 -0.66 7.51 -2.74
N ILE A 116 -1.41 8.59 -2.97
CA ILE A 116 -2.87 8.61 -2.80
C ILE A 116 -3.48 9.00 -4.15
N GLU A 117 -3.70 7.98 -4.99
CA GLU A 117 -4.03 8.16 -6.41
C GLU A 117 -4.85 6.97 -6.92
N ASN A 118 -5.65 7.16 -7.97
CA ASN A 118 -6.48 6.08 -8.53
C ASN A 118 -5.79 5.26 -9.62
N ARG A 119 -4.55 5.60 -9.96
CA ARG A 119 -3.75 4.93 -10.99
C ARG A 119 -2.37 4.68 -10.42
N ILE A 120 -1.97 3.42 -10.38
CA ILE A 120 -0.62 3.02 -10.01
C ILE A 120 0.18 2.98 -11.31
N ASN A 121 1.18 3.84 -11.42
CA ASN A 121 2.10 3.84 -12.56
C ASN A 121 3.28 2.92 -12.25
N ILE A 122 3.63 2.11 -13.25
CA ILE A 122 4.80 1.24 -13.24
C ILE A 122 5.84 1.93 -14.10
N GLU A 123 7.02 2.14 -13.51
CA GLU A 123 8.16 2.85 -14.08
C GLU A 123 9.36 1.91 -14.10
#